data_AF-A0A0N4YZ38-F1
#
_entry.id   AF-A0A0N4YZ38-F1
#
_cell.length_a   1.000
_cell.length_b   1.000
_cell.length_c   1.000
_cell.angle_alpha   90.00
_cell.angle_beta   90.00
_cell.angle_gamma   90.00
#
_symmetry.space_group_name_H-M   'P 1'
#
loop_
_entity.id
_entity.type
_entity.pdbx_description
1 polymer ?
#
loop_
_entity_poly.entity_id
_entity_poly.type
_entity_poly.pdbx_seq_one_letter_code
_entity_poly.pdbx_strand_id
1 'polypeptide(L)'
;MEPEMSPLTAAHLQKFGRFGYMECDQLSRGDNKQAVCLKSGKTMEMKTISRIPHDMGPPFGEPWAKTNAYILHDTADWRDLNLKFVLSCWRDYRMIVEPLCDSEEAKKILEYSYTRCEIIVRNALREWDCDDDGMIENSGTADQTYDMWTMSGTSAYCGSLWLAALYCISCMAEKLGETKSQQYFIDLLEKAKQAFEKKLWNGRYFNFDESQSNSGLIMADQLCGIWAQTMTGDDCLLSEAQITSTLETIYSHNVKMFASGNMGPVNGMHESGKIDLSSIQSEEVWTGTAYSLASFMIAKVSHRMF
;
A
#
# COMPACT_ATOMS: atom_id res chain seq x y z
N MET A 1 11.05 -0.35 41.56
CA MET A 1 12.23 -0.99 40.96
C MET A 1 12.16 -0.62 39.50
N GLU A 2 13.01 0.30 39.03
CA GLU A 2 13.04 0.61 37.60
C GLU A 2 13.42 -0.67 36.83
N PRO A 3 12.77 -0.99 35.70
CA PRO A 3 13.14 -2.15 34.93
C PRO A 3 14.58 -1.98 34.43
N GLU A 4 15.47 -2.90 34.80
CA GLU A 4 16.84 -2.92 34.29
C GLU A 4 16.80 -3.09 32.77
N MET A 5 17.32 -2.10 32.05
CA MET A 5 17.47 -2.19 30.60
C MET A 5 18.45 -3.30 30.24
N SER A 6 18.20 -3.98 29.13
CA SER A 6 19.13 -5.00 28.65
C SER A 6 20.51 -4.37 28.34
N PRO A 7 21.62 -5.11 28.53
CA PRO A 7 22.96 -4.61 28.22
C PRO A 7 23.11 -4.14 26.76
N LEU A 8 22.34 -4.74 25.84
CA LEU A 8 22.28 -4.37 24.43
C LEU A 8 21.67 -2.96 24.24
N THR A 9 20.62 -2.65 25.01
CA THR A 9 19.91 -1.37 24.97
C THR A 9 20.81 -0.24 25.50
N ALA A 10 21.55 -0.49 26.58
CA ALA A 10 22.47 0.47 27.17
C ALA A 10 23.66 0.81 26.24
N ALA A 11 24.28 -0.21 25.63
CA ALA A 11 25.39 0.00 24.69
C ALA A 11 24.95 0.73 23.41
N HIS A 12 23.75 0.43 22.90
CA HIS A 12 23.18 1.14 21.74
C HIS A 12 22.81 2.59 22.04
N LEU A 13 22.19 2.86 23.19
CA LEU A 13 21.90 4.24 23.64
C LEU A 13 23.17 5.05 23.87
N GLN A 14 24.24 4.44 24.39
CA GLN A 14 25.55 5.09 24.53
C GLN A 14 26.21 5.39 23.19
N LYS A 15 26.08 4.49 22.21
CA LYS A 15 26.72 4.65 20.90
C LYS A 15 26.00 5.67 20.02
N PHE A 16 24.68 5.80 20.16
CA PHE A 16 23.86 6.53 19.19
C PHE A 16 22.90 7.58 19.81
N GLY A 17 22.94 7.80 21.12
CA GLY A 17 22.09 8.79 21.81
C GLY A 17 20.60 8.40 21.87
N ARG A 18 19.78 9.25 22.50
CA ARG A 18 18.32 9.03 22.73
C ARG A 18 17.48 8.76 21.48
N PHE A 19 18.07 8.88 20.29
CA PHE A 19 17.43 8.67 18.99
C PHE A 19 18.27 7.79 18.06
N GLY A 20 19.22 7.05 18.61
CA GLY A 20 20.16 6.27 17.83
C GLY A 20 19.61 5.13 16.98
N TYR A 21 18.40 4.70 17.30
CA TYR A 21 17.65 3.75 16.50
C TYR A 21 17.01 4.38 15.26
N MET A 22 17.02 5.72 15.12
CA MET A 22 16.56 6.43 13.92
C MET A 22 17.54 6.31 12.74
N GLU A 23 18.77 5.85 12.96
CA GLU A 23 19.69 5.46 11.87
C GLU A 23 19.44 4.02 11.37
N CYS A 24 18.53 3.25 12.01
CA CYS A 24 18.23 1.89 11.57
C CYS A 24 17.26 1.93 10.39
N ASP A 25 17.84 2.03 9.19
CA ASP A 25 17.20 1.61 7.95
C ASP A 25 16.56 0.23 8.14
N GLN A 26 15.22 0.19 8.19
CA GLN A 26 14.50 -1.06 8.39
C GLN A 26 14.50 -1.93 7.15
N LEU A 27 14.81 -1.39 5.97
CA LEU A 27 14.80 -2.15 4.73
C LEU A 27 15.98 -3.13 4.68
N SER A 28 17.19 -2.68 5.01
CA SER A 28 18.41 -3.51 5.01
C SER A 28 18.54 -4.41 6.25
N ARG A 29 17.67 -4.24 7.24
CA ARG A 29 17.69 -5.01 8.48
C ARG A 29 16.92 -6.34 8.37
N GLY A 30 17.52 -7.40 8.91
CA GLY A 30 16.87 -8.68 9.18
C GLY A 30 16.85 -9.05 10.67
N ASP A 31 15.90 -9.86 11.10
CA ASP A 31 15.87 -10.57 12.38
C ASP A 31 15.41 -12.01 12.15
N ASN A 32 16.37 -12.94 12.14
CA ASN A 32 16.16 -14.35 11.83
C ASN A 32 15.55 -15.14 12.99
N LYS A 33 15.21 -14.48 14.11
CA LYS A 33 14.40 -15.13 15.15
C LYS A 33 13.11 -15.61 14.53
N GLN A 34 12.66 -16.76 14.99
CA GLN A 34 11.48 -17.41 14.45
C GLN A 34 10.27 -17.10 15.33
N ALA A 35 9.13 -16.87 14.69
CA ALA A 35 7.81 -16.86 15.31
C ALA A 35 6.89 -17.83 14.57
N VAL A 36 5.77 -18.17 15.21
CA VAL A 36 4.70 -18.95 14.57
C VAL A 36 3.62 -17.97 14.13
N CYS A 37 3.38 -17.93 12.82
CA CYS A 37 2.27 -17.19 12.22
C CYS A 37 0.95 -17.72 12.81
N LEU A 38 0.21 -16.89 13.53
CA LEU A 38 -0.98 -17.36 14.25
C LEU A 38 -2.09 -17.84 13.31
N LYS A 39 -2.19 -17.26 12.11
CA LYS A 39 -3.20 -17.64 11.11
C LYS A 39 -2.89 -18.97 10.42
N SER A 40 -1.65 -19.21 10.04
CA SER A 40 -1.26 -20.36 9.21
C SER A 40 -0.62 -21.50 10.00
N GLY A 41 -0.14 -21.25 11.23
CA GLY A 41 0.66 -22.17 12.03
C GLY A 41 2.08 -22.41 11.49
N LYS A 42 2.48 -21.73 10.40
CA LYS A 42 3.82 -21.85 9.82
C LYS A 42 4.83 -21.02 10.60
N THR A 43 6.07 -21.48 10.61
CA THR A 43 7.20 -20.71 11.14
C THR A 43 7.57 -19.61 10.15
N MET A 44 7.85 -18.41 10.66
CA MET A 44 8.28 -17.24 9.91
C MET A 44 9.46 -16.54 10.61
N GLU A 45 10.25 -15.80 9.83
CA GLU A 45 11.24 -14.88 10.39
C GLU A 45 10.53 -13.65 10.97
N MET A 46 11.02 -13.10 12.08
CA MET A 46 10.46 -11.88 12.65
C MET A 46 10.59 -10.69 11.69
N LYS A 47 11.69 -10.61 10.94
CA LYS A 47 11.93 -9.53 9.99
C LYS A 47 12.81 -9.98 8.83
N THR A 48 12.22 -10.05 7.64
CA THR A 48 12.95 -10.36 6.40
C THR A 48 13.59 -9.10 5.80
N ILE A 49 14.81 -9.24 5.28
CA ILE A 49 15.53 -8.16 4.59
C ILE A 49 14.72 -7.74 3.34
N SER A 50 14.74 -6.45 3.01
CA SER A 50 13.99 -5.83 1.91
C SER A 50 12.46 -5.81 2.05
N ARG A 51 11.95 -6.14 3.25
CA ARG A 51 10.55 -5.99 3.61
C ARG A 51 10.38 -4.89 4.63
N ILE A 52 9.46 -3.96 4.40
CA ILE A 52 9.11 -2.93 5.37
C ILE A 52 8.37 -3.62 6.52
N PRO A 53 8.73 -3.33 7.79
CA PRO A 53 8.01 -3.91 8.91
C PRO A 53 6.58 -3.37 8.97
N HIS A 54 5.64 -4.22 9.36
CA HIS A 54 4.25 -3.85 9.60
C HIS A 54 4.12 -2.80 10.71
N ASP A 55 4.91 -2.96 11.77
CA ASP A 55 4.93 -2.06 12.91
C ASP A 55 6.33 -1.90 13.50
N MET A 56 6.52 -0.82 14.25
CA MET A 56 7.79 -0.49 14.90
C MET A 56 7.94 -1.15 16.29
N GLY A 57 7.19 -2.21 16.56
CA GLY A 57 7.23 -2.94 17.82
C GLY A 57 6.16 -2.50 18.83
N PRO A 58 5.96 -3.28 19.90
CA PRO A 58 4.89 -3.06 20.85
C PRO A 58 5.33 -2.06 21.93
N PRO A 59 4.39 -1.31 22.54
CA PRO A 59 4.71 -0.32 23.58
C PRO A 59 5.32 -0.94 24.85
N PHE A 60 5.04 -2.23 25.11
CA PHE A 60 5.58 -2.97 26.26
C PHE A 60 6.90 -3.71 25.94
N GLY A 61 7.39 -3.59 24.70
CA GLY A 61 8.64 -4.20 24.24
C GLY A 61 9.76 -3.17 24.13
N GLU A 62 10.57 -3.30 23.08
CA GLU A 62 11.61 -2.32 22.73
C GLU A 62 11.24 -1.72 21.37
N PRO A 63 10.43 -0.64 21.32
CA PRO A 63 10.08 0.03 20.07
C PRO A 63 11.32 0.40 19.26
N TRP A 64 11.20 0.38 17.92
CA TRP A 64 12.27 0.58 16.93
C TRP A 64 13.37 -0.49 16.90
N ALA A 65 13.64 -1.15 18.02
CA ALA A 65 14.60 -2.23 18.11
C ALA A 65 13.96 -3.61 17.87
N LYS A 66 12.71 -3.85 18.27
CA LYS A 66 11.99 -5.13 18.05
C LYS A 66 10.74 -4.88 17.21
N THR A 67 10.95 -4.65 15.92
CA THR A 67 9.89 -4.40 14.92
C THR A 67 9.11 -5.68 14.61
N ASN A 68 7.96 -5.55 13.94
CA ASN A 68 7.02 -6.65 13.65
C ASN A 68 6.51 -7.38 14.91
N ALA A 69 5.91 -6.66 15.85
CA ALA A 69 5.19 -7.30 16.95
C ALA A 69 3.92 -8.01 16.47
N TYR A 70 3.32 -7.55 15.38
CA TYR A 70 2.21 -8.22 14.74
C TYR A 70 2.67 -9.57 14.16
N ILE A 71 2.03 -10.65 14.60
CA ILE A 71 2.35 -12.04 14.20
C ILE A 71 1.13 -12.84 13.74
N LEU A 72 0.00 -12.18 13.47
CA LEU A 72 -1.19 -12.88 12.97
C LEU A 72 -0.91 -13.46 11.57
N HIS A 73 -0.26 -12.66 10.71
CA HIS A 73 0.23 -13.06 9.39
C HIS A 73 1.75 -12.86 9.30
N ASP A 74 2.39 -13.57 8.38
CA ASP A 74 3.74 -13.19 7.94
C ASP A 74 3.62 -11.97 7.03
N THR A 75 3.99 -10.81 7.55
CA THR A 75 3.88 -9.53 6.83
C THR A 75 5.01 -9.32 5.84
N ALA A 76 6.04 -10.18 5.86
CA ALA A 76 7.05 -10.20 4.80
C ALA A 76 6.45 -10.57 3.43
N ASP A 77 5.33 -11.31 3.43
CA ASP A 77 4.62 -11.68 2.22
C ASP A 77 3.56 -10.65 1.82
N TRP A 78 3.36 -9.56 2.57
CA TRP A 78 2.31 -8.61 2.23
C TRP A 78 2.63 -7.78 0.98
N ARG A 79 1.63 -7.63 0.12
CA ARG A 79 1.73 -6.95 -1.17
C ARG A 79 1.63 -5.43 -1.07
N ASP A 80 1.08 -4.89 0.02
CA ASP A 80 0.77 -3.46 0.13
C ASP A 80 1.79 -2.65 0.96
N LEU A 81 2.40 -3.21 2.01
CA LEU A 81 3.32 -2.49 2.91
C LEU A 81 4.49 -1.83 2.17
N ASN A 82 5.18 -2.64 1.37
CA ASN A 82 6.32 -2.19 0.56
C ASN A 82 5.90 -1.09 -0.43
N LEU A 83 4.73 -1.22 -1.05
CA LEU A 83 4.23 -0.24 -2.02
C LEU A 83 3.81 1.06 -1.32
N LYS A 84 3.08 0.97 -0.21
CA LYS A 84 2.71 2.10 0.65
C LYS A 84 3.95 2.88 1.11
N PHE A 85 5.06 2.20 1.37
CA PHE A 85 6.34 2.87 1.68
C PHE A 85 6.86 3.69 0.50
N VAL A 86 6.87 3.13 -0.72
CA VAL A 86 7.27 3.88 -1.94
C VAL A 86 6.42 5.13 -2.14
N LEU A 87 5.09 4.98 -2.03
CA LEU A 87 4.14 6.09 -2.12
C LEU A 87 4.41 7.15 -1.03
N SER A 88 4.65 6.72 0.21
CA SER A 88 4.92 7.62 1.33
C SER A 88 6.23 8.39 1.15
N CYS A 89 7.30 7.74 0.68
CA CYS A 89 8.55 8.41 0.36
C CYS A 89 8.35 9.52 -0.70
N TRP A 90 7.58 9.26 -1.75
CA TRP A 90 7.31 10.28 -2.77
C TRP A 90 6.43 11.41 -2.25
N ARG A 91 5.33 11.07 -1.55
CA ARG A 91 4.43 12.04 -0.94
C ARG A 91 5.20 12.98 -0.02
N ASP A 92 5.97 12.43 0.92
CA ASP A 92 6.70 13.22 1.90
C ASP A 92 7.81 14.04 1.23
N TYR A 93 8.46 13.49 0.18
CA TYR A 93 9.39 14.27 -0.62
C TYR A 93 8.72 15.49 -1.26
N ARG A 94 7.62 15.30 -1.99
CA ARG A 94 6.95 16.39 -2.72
C ARG A 94 6.26 17.40 -1.81
N MET A 95 5.68 16.96 -0.70
CA MET A 95 4.87 17.83 0.16
C MET A 95 5.66 18.48 1.29
N ILE A 96 6.78 17.88 1.71
CA ILE A 96 7.52 18.30 2.90
C ILE A 96 8.97 18.60 2.55
N VAL A 97 9.70 17.65 1.98
CA VAL A 97 11.15 17.80 1.78
C VAL A 97 11.48 18.84 0.71
N GLU A 98 10.89 18.72 -0.48
CA GLU A 98 11.13 19.63 -1.61
C GLU A 98 10.75 21.09 -1.27
N PRO A 99 9.64 21.37 -0.57
CA PRO A 99 9.29 22.75 -0.21
C PRO A 99 10.04 23.33 1.01
N LEU A 100 10.53 22.50 1.94
CA LEU A 100 11.04 22.97 3.25
C LEU A 100 12.54 22.80 3.46
N CYS A 101 13.20 21.86 2.78
CA CYS A 101 14.64 21.63 2.89
C CYS A 101 15.43 22.43 1.86
N ASP A 102 16.73 22.66 2.12
CA ASP A 102 17.62 23.17 1.09
C ASP A 102 17.83 22.15 -0.04
N SER A 103 18.26 22.60 -1.21
CA SER A 103 18.35 21.76 -2.41
C SER A 103 19.29 20.57 -2.26
N GLU A 104 20.36 20.71 -1.47
CA GLU A 104 21.36 19.66 -1.29
C GLU A 104 20.87 18.61 -0.29
N GLU A 105 20.23 19.03 0.81
CA GLU A 105 19.56 18.13 1.76
C GLU A 105 18.40 17.38 1.09
N ALA A 106 17.55 18.08 0.35
CA ALA A 106 16.43 17.47 -0.36
C ALA A 106 16.92 16.40 -1.36
N LYS A 107 18.00 16.69 -2.10
CA LYS A 107 18.61 15.72 -3.02
C LYS A 107 19.10 14.47 -2.30
N LYS A 108 19.78 14.60 -1.15
CA LYS A 108 20.27 13.45 -0.36
C LYS A 108 19.12 12.58 0.15
N ILE A 109 18.04 13.20 0.63
CA ILE A 109 16.84 12.46 1.08
C ILE A 109 16.22 11.71 -0.10
N LEU A 110 16.11 12.36 -1.27
CA LEU A 110 15.59 11.72 -2.47
C LEU A 110 16.45 10.54 -2.93
N GLU A 111 17.78 10.69 -2.97
CA GLU A 111 18.72 9.60 -3.30
C GLU A 111 18.58 8.41 -2.33
N TYR A 112 18.46 8.71 -1.03
CA TYR A 112 18.25 7.71 0.02
C TYR A 112 16.94 6.94 -0.20
N SER A 113 15.85 7.66 -0.46
CA SER A 113 14.53 7.07 -0.70
C SER A 113 14.49 6.28 -2.01
N TYR A 114 15.00 6.85 -3.11
CA TYR A 114 15.02 6.22 -4.43
C TYR A 114 15.74 4.87 -4.41
N THR A 115 16.93 4.81 -3.81
CA THR A 115 17.73 3.56 -3.72
C THR A 115 16.93 2.42 -3.06
N ARG A 116 16.14 2.74 -2.03
CA ARG A 116 15.32 1.78 -1.27
C ARG A 116 14.07 1.39 -2.03
N CYS A 117 13.39 2.38 -2.61
CA CYS A 117 12.20 2.17 -3.39
C CYS A 117 12.50 1.34 -4.65
N GLU A 118 13.65 1.54 -5.29
CA GLU A 118 14.08 0.72 -6.43
C GLU A 118 14.27 -0.76 -6.05
N ILE A 119 14.92 -1.05 -4.91
CA ILE A 119 15.04 -2.43 -4.40
C ILE A 119 13.67 -3.04 -4.17
N ILE A 120 12.76 -2.31 -3.53
CA ILE A 120 11.39 -2.75 -3.25
C ILE A 120 10.66 -3.08 -4.56
N VAL A 121 10.62 -2.15 -5.51
CA VAL A 121 9.86 -2.29 -6.76
C VAL A 121 10.42 -3.44 -7.60
N ARG A 122 11.74 -3.56 -7.71
CA ARG A 122 12.37 -4.66 -8.46
C ARG A 122 12.12 -6.03 -7.81
N ASN A 123 12.15 -6.12 -6.48
CA ASN A 123 11.83 -7.36 -5.78
C ASN A 123 10.34 -7.72 -5.92
N ALA A 124 9.44 -6.74 -5.78
CA ALA A 124 8.00 -6.92 -5.98
C ALA A 124 7.69 -7.48 -7.36
N LEU A 125 8.23 -6.87 -8.43
CA LEU A 125 8.06 -7.38 -9.79
C LEU A 125 8.58 -8.81 -9.91
N ARG A 126 9.82 -9.08 -9.48
CA ARG A 126 10.44 -10.42 -9.62
C ARG A 126 9.66 -11.52 -8.90
N GLU A 127 9.07 -11.21 -7.75
CA GLU A 127 8.53 -12.20 -6.82
C GLU A 127 7.02 -12.33 -6.91
N TRP A 128 6.32 -11.29 -7.36
CA TRP A 128 4.87 -11.21 -7.30
C TRP A 128 4.20 -11.14 -8.67
N ASP A 129 4.91 -10.77 -9.74
CA ASP A 129 4.43 -10.90 -11.12
C ASP A 129 4.65 -12.35 -11.60
N CYS A 130 3.57 -13.12 -11.61
CA CYS A 130 3.60 -14.56 -11.88
C CYS A 130 3.41 -14.90 -13.36
N ASP A 131 2.92 -13.96 -14.18
CA ASP A 131 2.60 -14.17 -15.59
C ASP A 131 3.35 -13.25 -16.56
N ASP A 132 4.29 -12.44 -16.05
CA ASP A 132 5.13 -11.50 -16.79
C ASP A 132 4.28 -10.54 -17.64
N ASP A 133 3.19 -10.04 -17.08
CA ASP A 133 2.40 -8.95 -17.68
C ASP A 133 2.68 -7.58 -17.06
N GLY A 134 3.59 -7.51 -16.07
CA GLY A 134 3.99 -6.29 -15.38
C GLY A 134 3.09 -5.93 -14.20
N MET A 135 2.03 -6.70 -13.93
CA MET A 135 1.17 -6.56 -12.75
C MET A 135 1.62 -7.53 -11.64
N ILE A 136 1.25 -7.22 -10.39
CA ILE A 136 1.52 -8.10 -9.25
C ILE A 136 0.26 -8.89 -8.87
N GLU A 137 0.46 -10.11 -8.39
CA GLU A 137 -0.62 -10.96 -7.89
C GLU A 137 -0.60 -11.13 -6.36
N ASN A 138 -1.80 -11.05 -5.77
CA ASN A 138 -2.10 -11.55 -4.45
C ASN A 138 -2.11 -13.08 -4.45
N SER A 139 -1.63 -13.66 -3.34
CA SER A 139 -1.34 -15.09 -3.20
C SER A 139 -2.56 -16.00 -3.02
N GLY A 140 -3.77 -15.45 -2.93
CA GLY A 140 -4.95 -16.21 -2.46
C GLY A 140 -4.98 -16.39 -0.94
N THR A 141 -4.21 -15.58 -0.22
CA THR A 141 -4.32 -15.39 1.23
C THR A 141 -4.56 -13.91 1.54
N ALA A 142 -4.86 -13.58 2.80
CA ALA A 142 -4.93 -12.19 3.22
C ALA A 142 -3.51 -11.66 3.46
N ASP A 143 -2.89 -11.19 2.37
CA ASP A 143 -1.52 -10.68 2.27
C ASP A 143 -1.48 -9.15 2.10
N GLN A 144 -2.37 -8.46 2.79
CA GLN A 144 -2.48 -6.99 2.78
C GLN A 144 -3.28 -6.52 4.00
N THR A 145 -3.44 -5.20 4.17
CA THR A 145 -4.04 -4.58 5.37
C THR A 145 -5.42 -5.10 5.77
N TYR A 146 -6.26 -5.53 4.83
CA TYR A 146 -7.48 -6.30 5.07
C TYR A 146 -7.07 -7.75 5.36
N ASP A 147 -6.42 -7.94 6.51
CA ASP A 147 -5.72 -9.17 6.93
C ASP A 147 -6.63 -10.38 7.18
N MET A 148 -7.94 -10.23 7.02
CA MET A 148 -8.93 -11.29 7.09
C MET A 148 -9.80 -11.35 5.82
N TRP A 149 -9.51 -10.55 4.80
CA TRP A 149 -10.22 -10.54 3.51
C TRP A 149 -9.27 -10.95 2.39
N THR A 150 -9.49 -12.15 1.85
CA THR A 150 -8.58 -12.77 0.89
C THR A 150 -8.73 -12.16 -0.49
N MET A 151 -7.60 -11.85 -1.13
CA MET A 151 -7.50 -11.47 -2.54
C MET A 151 -6.69 -12.53 -3.30
N SER A 152 -7.02 -12.78 -4.56
CA SER A 152 -6.30 -13.76 -5.41
C SER A 152 -6.08 -13.25 -6.83
N GLY A 153 -4.86 -13.44 -7.35
CA GLY A 153 -4.47 -12.85 -8.62
C GLY A 153 -4.31 -11.33 -8.48
N THR A 154 -4.46 -10.60 -9.58
CA THR A 154 -4.49 -9.14 -9.54
C THR A 154 -5.72 -8.67 -8.77
N SER A 155 -5.52 -7.86 -7.73
CA SER A 155 -6.61 -7.16 -7.05
C SER A 155 -6.65 -5.68 -7.40
N ALA A 156 -7.83 -5.07 -7.36
CA ALA A 156 -7.94 -3.63 -7.61
C ALA A 156 -7.16 -2.83 -6.56
N TYR A 157 -7.23 -3.24 -5.30
CA TYR A 157 -6.53 -2.60 -4.19
C TYR A 157 -5.00 -2.65 -4.34
N CYS A 158 -4.38 -3.84 -4.37
CA CYS A 158 -2.92 -3.95 -4.48
C CYS A 158 -2.41 -3.54 -5.87
N GLY A 159 -3.16 -3.81 -6.94
CA GLY A 159 -2.81 -3.40 -8.29
C GLY A 159 -2.80 -1.88 -8.44
N SER A 160 -3.77 -1.16 -7.87
CA SER A 160 -3.76 0.31 -7.91
C SER A 160 -2.57 0.90 -7.14
N LEU A 161 -2.18 0.30 -6.00
CA LEU A 161 -0.96 0.68 -5.27
C LEU A 161 0.29 0.42 -6.08
N TRP A 162 0.33 -0.68 -6.83
CA TRP A 162 1.45 -1.03 -7.70
C TRP A 162 1.64 0.00 -8.82
N LEU A 163 0.56 0.37 -9.51
CA LEU A 163 0.58 1.43 -10.52
C LEU A 163 1.11 2.75 -9.93
N ALA A 164 0.62 3.13 -8.75
CA ALA A 164 1.08 4.33 -8.07
C ALA A 164 2.56 4.25 -7.66
N ALA A 165 3.04 3.08 -7.22
CA ALA A 165 4.43 2.88 -6.83
C ALA A 165 5.38 3.01 -8.03
N LEU A 166 5.00 2.43 -9.18
CA LEU A 166 5.73 2.54 -10.44
C LEU A 166 5.81 4.00 -10.92
N TYR A 167 4.70 4.74 -10.81
CA TYR A 167 4.69 6.17 -11.10
C TYR A 167 5.63 6.94 -10.15
N CYS A 168 5.52 6.73 -8.83
CA CYS A 168 6.36 7.40 -7.84
C CYS A 168 7.85 7.16 -8.08
N ILE A 169 8.27 5.91 -8.31
CA ILE A 169 9.69 5.62 -8.57
C ILE A 169 10.19 6.24 -9.87
N SER A 170 9.34 6.31 -10.91
CA SER A 170 9.71 6.98 -12.17
C SER A 170 9.93 8.49 -11.96
N CYS A 171 9.11 9.13 -11.13
CA CYS A 171 9.26 10.55 -10.80
C CYS A 171 10.50 10.82 -9.93
N MET A 172 10.81 9.92 -8.99
CA MET A 172 12.05 10.00 -8.23
C MET A 172 13.27 9.89 -9.16
N ALA A 173 13.26 8.94 -10.09
CA ALA A 173 14.33 8.76 -11.07
C ALA A 173 14.51 10.00 -11.96
N GLU A 174 13.41 10.61 -12.42
CA GLU A 174 13.43 11.86 -13.19
C GLU A 174 14.14 12.97 -12.42
N LYS A 175 13.72 13.21 -11.17
CA LYS A 175 14.27 14.26 -10.30
C LYS A 175 15.76 14.07 -10.01
N LEU A 176 16.24 12.83 -10.02
CA LEU A 176 17.66 12.49 -9.86
C LEU A 176 18.45 12.51 -11.19
N GLY A 177 17.78 12.65 -12.33
CA GLY A 177 18.42 12.58 -13.66
C GLY A 177 18.74 11.16 -14.13
N GLU A 178 18.16 10.13 -13.50
CA GLU A 178 18.36 8.71 -13.80
C GLU A 178 17.52 8.24 -15.01
N THR A 179 17.77 8.86 -16.16
CA THR A 179 16.95 8.73 -17.39
C THR A 179 16.69 7.28 -17.84
N LYS A 180 17.67 6.37 -17.74
CA LYS A 180 17.48 4.96 -18.10
C LYS A 180 16.53 4.25 -17.14
N SER A 181 16.64 4.54 -15.85
CA SER A 181 15.79 3.94 -14.82
C SER A 181 14.37 4.49 -14.91
N GLN A 182 14.25 5.81 -15.11
CA GLN A 182 12.97 6.46 -15.38
C GLN A 182 12.24 5.80 -16.54
N GLN A 183 12.90 5.65 -17.71
CA GLN A 183 12.27 5.03 -18.88
C GLN A 183 11.85 3.59 -18.61
N TYR A 184 12.69 2.80 -17.93
CA TYR A 184 12.34 1.44 -17.54
C TYR A 184 11.05 1.37 -16.71
N PHE A 185 10.90 2.25 -15.72
CA PHE A 185 9.70 2.28 -14.88
C PHE A 185 8.47 2.85 -15.60
N ILE A 186 8.64 3.77 -16.53
CA ILE A 186 7.54 4.25 -17.41
C ILE A 186 7.05 3.11 -18.30
N ASP A 187 7.94 2.38 -18.95
CA ASP A 187 7.58 1.26 -19.83
C ASP A 187 6.86 0.15 -19.04
N LEU A 188 7.35 -0.15 -17.83
CA LEU A 188 6.72 -1.10 -16.92
C LEU A 188 5.35 -0.62 -16.44
N LEU A 189 5.21 0.67 -16.10
CA LEU A 189 3.93 1.28 -15.71
C LEU A 189 2.89 1.13 -16.82
N GLU A 190 3.25 1.40 -18.07
CA GLU A 190 2.32 1.26 -19.19
C GLU A 190 1.91 -0.20 -19.44
N LYS A 191 2.85 -1.14 -19.30
CA LYS A 191 2.57 -2.59 -19.36
C LYS A 191 1.59 -3.00 -18.24
N ALA A 192 1.89 -2.60 -17.00
CA ALA A 192 1.08 -2.86 -15.81
C ALA A 192 -0.33 -2.25 -15.93
N LYS A 193 -0.47 -1.02 -16.44
CA LYS A 193 -1.77 -0.37 -16.67
C LYS A 193 -2.64 -1.17 -17.63
N GLN A 194 -2.07 -1.64 -18.75
CA GLN A 194 -2.78 -2.46 -19.72
C GLN A 194 -3.25 -3.78 -19.09
N ALA A 195 -2.41 -4.42 -18.28
CA ALA A 195 -2.76 -5.61 -17.52
C ALA A 195 -3.91 -5.35 -16.53
N PHE A 196 -3.78 -4.29 -15.71
CA PHE A 196 -4.79 -3.89 -14.72
C PHE A 196 -6.17 -3.69 -15.34
N GLU A 197 -6.24 -2.91 -16.42
CA GLU A 197 -7.50 -2.64 -17.11
C GLU A 197 -8.06 -3.90 -17.75
N LYS A 198 -7.24 -4.68 -18.45
CA LYS A 198 -7.68 -5.91 -19.11
C LYS A 198 -8.22 -6.94 -18.10
N LYS A 199 -7.56 -7.09 -16.95
CA LYS A 199 -7.90 -8.08 -15.92
C LYS A 199 -9.14 -7.64 -15.11
N LEU A 200 -9.26 -6.35 -14.77
CA LEU A 200 -10.21 -5.90 -13.75
C LEU A 200 -11.30 -4.93 -14.20
N TRP A 201 -11.10 -4.14 -15.27
CA TRP A 201 -12.12 -3.17 -15.69
C TRP A 201 -13.33 -3.86 -16.31
N ASN A 202 -14.50 -3.76 -15.67
CA ASN A 202 -15.72 -4.42 -16.14
C ASN A 202 -16.66 -3.51 -16.95
N GLY A 203 -16.21 -2.29 -17.29
CA GLY A 203 -17.01 -1.28 -17.98
C GLY A 203 -17.70 -0.27 -17.06
N ARG A 204 -17.73 -0.49 -15.73
CA ARG A 204 -18.30 0.45 -14.75
C ARG A 204 -17.36 0.72 -13.57
N TYR A 205 -16.71 -0.31 -13.07
CA TYR A 205 -15.76 -0.24 -11.96
C TYR A 205 -14.69 -1.33 -12.14
N PHE A 206 -13.72 -1.39 -11.22
CA PHE A 206 -12.69 -2.44 -11.22
C PHE A 206 -13.14 -3.59 -10.31
N ASN A 207 -13.15 -4.81 -10.84
CA ASN A 207 -13.45 -6.01 -10.06
C ASN A 207 -12.52 -6.11 -8.85
N PHE A 208 -13.04 -6.62 -7.73
CA PHE A 208 -12.28 -6.79 -6.49
C PHE A 208 -10.92 -7.47 -6.71
N ASP A 209 -10.95 -8.62 -7.40
CA ASP A 209 -9.79 -9.35 -7.88
C ASP A 209 -10.17 -10.23 -9.09
N GLU A 210 -9.24 -11.08 -9.54
CA GLU A 210 -9.47 -12.00 -10.67
C GLU A 210 -10.30 -13.24 -10.30
N SER A 211 -10.62 -13.45 -9.02
CA SER A 211 -11.34 -14.64 -8.57
C SER A 211 -12.80 -14.59 -9.00
N GLN A 212 -13.25 -15.67 -9.65
CA GLN A 212 -14.66 -15.83 -10.02
C GLN A 212 -15.59 -15.88 -8.80
N SER A 213 -15.10 -16.31 -7.63
CA SER A 213 -15.91 -16.32 -6.39
C SER A 213 -16.28 -14.92 -5.92
N ASN A 214 -15.49 -13.91 -6.31
CA ASN A 214 -15.65 -12.52 -5.92
C ASN A 214 -16.27 -11.68 -7.04
N SER A 215 -16.79 -12.32 -8.10
CA SER A 215 -17.42 -11.63 -9.22
C SER A 215 -18.60 -10.76 -8.74
N GLY A 216 -18.65 -9.52 -9.24
CA GLY A 216 -19.68 -8.56 -8.84
C GLY A 216 -19.47 -7.94 -7.45
N LEU A 217 -18.35 -8.19 -6.78
CA LEU A 217 -17.99 -7.53 -5.53
C LEU A 217 -17.40 -6.14 -5.79
N ILE A 218 -17.95 -5.13 -5.13
CA ILE A 218 -17.53 -3.72 -5.19
C ILE A 218 -16.84 -3.39 -3.87
N MET A 219 -15.54 -3.12 -3.96
CA MET A 219 -14.74 -2.69 -2.81
C MET A 219 -14.67 -1.17 -2.73
N ALA A 220 -14.88 -0.63 -1.52
CA ALA A 220 -14.83 0.81 -1.27
C ALA A 220 -13.45 1.43 -1.53
N ASP A 221 -12.38 0.65 -1.33
CA ASP A 221 -10.98 1.09 -1.46
C ASP A 221 -10.30 0.60 -2.75
N GLN A 222 -11.07 0.18 -3.75
CA GLN A 222 -10.55 -0.48 -4.95
C GLN A 222 -9.54 0.36 -5.76
N LEU A 223 -9.52 1.70 -5.60
CA LEU A 223 -8.59 2.61 -6.28
C LEU A 223 -7.70 3.40 -5.30
N CYS A 224 -7.32 2.81 -4.17
CA CYS A 224 -6.56 3.51 -3.13
C CYS A 224 -5.20 4.06 -3.60
N GLY A 225 -4.50 3.37 -4.50
CA GLY A 225 -3.25 3.88 -5.07
C GLY A 225 -3.47 5.10 -5.98
N ILE A 226 -4.58 5.11 -6.74
CA ILE A 226 -4.97 6.24 -7.59
C ILE A 226 -5.39 7.43 -6.73
N TRP A 227 -6.08 7.18 -5.62
CA TRP A 227 -6.37 8.21 -4.62
C TRP A 227 -5.09 8.85 -4.09
N ALA A 228 -4.13 8.04 -3.62
CA ALA A 228 -2.89 8.54 -3.05
C ALA A 228 -2.10 9.39 -4.04
N GLN A 229 -2.03 8.95 -5.30
CA GLN A 229 -1.42 9.69 -6.40
C GLN A 229 -2.17 11.01 -6.69
N THR A 230 -3.51 11.01 -6.64
CA THR A 230 -4.32 12.22 -6.85
C THR A 230 -4.02 13.26 -5.76
N MET A 231 -3.78 12.83 -4.53
CA MET A 231 -3.49 13.73 -3.41
C MET A 231 -2.10 14.39 -3.50
N THR A 232 -1.17 13.85 -4.29
CA THR A 232 0.16 14.45 -4.53
C THR A 232 0.20 15.41 -5.73
N GLY A 233 -0.92 15.58 -6.45
CA GLY A 233 -1.07 16.55 -7.55
C GLY A 233 -0.45 16.11 -8.87
N ASP A 234 -0.38 14.80 -9.10
CA ASP A 234 0.34 14.15 -10.19
C ASP A 234 -0.57 13.73 -11.37
N ASP A 235 0.00 13.25 -12.49
CA ASP A 235 -0.73 12.83 -13.71
C ASP A 235 -1.59 11.57 -13.54
N CYS A 236 -2.82 11.58 -14.07
CA CYS A 236 -3.79 10.52 -13.86
C CYS A 236 -3.37 9.18 -14.47
N LEU A 237 -3.24 8.15 -13.63
CA LEU A 237 -2.85 6.79 -14.03
C LEU A 237 -3.96 6.02 -14.75
N LEU A 238 -5.21 6.42 -14.56
CA LEU A 238 -6.40 5.88 -15.23
C LEU A 238 -7.18 7.02 -15.88
N SER A 239 -8.08 6.71 -16.82
CA SER A 239 -8.93 7.73 -17.42
C SER A 239 -9.90 8.34 -16.40
N GLU A 240 -10.17 9.64 -16.53
CA GLU A 240 -11.16 10.33 -15.70
C GLU A 240 -12.55 9.67 -15.76
N ALA A 241 -12.90 9.06 -16.89
CA ALA A 241 -14.15 8.32 -17.06
C ALA A 241 -14.19 7.05 -16.19
N GLN A 242 -13.11 6.26 -16.16
CA GLN A 242 -13.01 5.08 -15.30
C GLN A 242 -13.04 5.45 -13.83
N ILE A 243 -12.29 6.49 -13.43
CA ILE A 243 -12.24 6.97 -12.04
C ILE A 243 -13.64 7.45 -11.60
N THR A 244 -14.26 8.33 -12.38
CA THR A 244 -15.59 8.88 -12.05
C THR A 244 -16.63 7.78 -11.96
N SER A 245 -16.69 6.89 -12.96
CA SER A 245 -17.64 5.76 -12.98
C SER A 245 -17.45 4.83 -11.78
N THR A 246 -16.19 4.56 -11.40
CA THR A 246 -15.88 3.75 -10.22
C THR A 246 -16.35 4.43 -8.93
N LEU A 247 -16.05 5.72 -8.74
CA LEU A 247 -16.46 6.48 -7.56
C LEU A 247 -17.98 6.60 -7.45
N GLU A 248 -18.68 6.85 -8.56
CA GLU A 248 -20.15 6.85 -8.61
C GLU A 248 -20.73 5.48 -8.24
N THR A 249 -20.09 4.39 -8.68
CA THR A 249 -20.49 3.02 -8.34
C THR A 249 -20.33 2.76 -6.85
N ILE A 250 -19.18 3.11 -6.26
CA ILE A 250 -18.93 2.96 -4.81
C ILE A 250 -19.91 3.81 -4.01
N TYR A 251 -20.15 5.06 -4.39
CA TYR A 251 -21.11 5.93 -3.70
C TYR A 251 -22.53 5.38 -3.78
N SER A 252 -22.93 4.89 -4.95
CA SER A 252 -24.27 4.35 -5.15
C SER A 252 -24.53 3.05 -4.39
N HIS A 253 -23.52 2.20 -4.24
CA HIS A 253 -23.63 0.91 -3.57
C HIS A 253 -23.16 1.02 -2.12
N ASN A 254 -21.84 1.01 -1.91
CA ASN A 254 -21.20 0.92 -0.60
C ASN A 254 -21.64 2.03 0.37
N VAL A 255 -22.03 3.21 -0.12
CA VAL A 255 -22.54 4.31 0.73
C VAL A 255 -24.07 4.32 0.77
N LYS A 256 -24.75 4.66 -0.34
CA LYS A 256 -26.20 4.92 -0.31
C LYS A 256 -27.03 3.69 0.07
N MET A 257 -26.63 2.49 -0.33
CA MET A 257 -27.37 1.27 -0.01
C MET A 257 -27.04 0.73 1.39
N PHE A 258 -25.93 1.19 2.00
CA PHE A 258 -25.56 0.82 3.36
C PHE A 258 -26.10 1.85 4.37
N ALA A 259 -26.95 1.42 5.30
CA ALA A 259 -27.54 2.30 6.33
C ALA A 259 -28.12 3.62 5.78
N SER A 260 -28.67 3.58 4.55
CA SER A 260 -29.18 4.75 3.83
C SER A 260 -28.16 5.90 3.66
N GLY A 261 -26.86 5.59 3.59
CA GLY A 261 -25.78 6.57 3.45
C GLY A 261 -25.34 7.28 4.73
N ASN A 262 -25.84 6.88 5.90
CA ASN A 262 -25.59 7.60 7.17
C ASN A 262 -24.43 7.05 8.00
N MET A 263 -23.72 6.02 7.52
CA MET A 263 -22.68 5.35 8.31
C MET A 263 -21.34 5.16 7.56
N GLY A 264 -21.15 5.86 6.43
CA GLY A 264 -19.95 5.70 5.59
C GLY A 264 -20.03 4.51 4.63
N PRO A 265 -18.98 4.28 3.83
CA PRO A 265 -18.92 3.18 2.88
C PRO A 265 -18.62 1.86 3.57
N VAL A 266 -19.51 0.87 3.45
CA VAL A 266 -19.17 -0.52 3.82
C VAL A 266 -18.09 -1.05 2.88
N ASN A 267 -17.12 -1.79 3.41
CA ASN A 267 -15.93 -2.20 2.67
C ASN A 267 -16.28 -3.03 1.42
N GLY A 268 -17.16 -4.01 1.54
CA GLY A 268 -17.58 -4.90 0.45
C GLY A 268 -19.10 -4.91 0.23
N MET A 269 -19.53 -4.68 -1.01
CA MET A 269 -20.93 -4.83 -1.41
C MET A 269 -21.03 -5.46 -2.79
N HIS A 270 -21.94 -6.44 -2.96
CA HIS A 270 -22.22 -7.00 -4.28
C HIS A 270 -23.06 -6.04 -5.13
N GLU A 271 -23.00 -6.16 -6.46
CA GLU A 271 -23.88 -5.42 -7.40
C GLU A 271 -25.38 -5.58 -7.09
N SER A 272 -25.77 -6.67 -6.41
CA SER A 272 -27.15 -6.88 -5.95
C SER A 272 -27.58 -5.95 -4.79
N GLY A 273 -26.65 -5.18 -4.21
CA GLY A 273 -26.86 -4.35 -3.02
C GLY A 273 -26.67 -5.07 -1.69
N LYS A 274 -26.37 -6.37 -1.70
CA LYS A 274 -26.10 -7.14 -0.49
C LYS A 274 -24.67 -6.91 -0.03
N ILE A 275 -24.50 -6.75 1.28
CA ILE A 275 -23.17 -6.69 1.93
C ILE A 275 -22.46 -8.01 1.69
N ASP A 276 -21.16 -7.95 1.42
CA ASP A 276 -20.30 -9.13 1.36
C ASP A 276 -20.15 -9.73 2.77
N LEU A 277 -20.34 -11.03 2.90
CA LEU A 277 -20.25 -11.77 4.16
C LEU A 277 -19.07 -12.77 4.15
N SER A 278 -18.17 -12.65 3.17
CA SER A 278 -17.00 -13.52 3.04
C SER A 278 -15.97 -13.27 4.14
N SER A 279 -15.95 -12.07 4.71
CA SER A 279 -15.07 -11.67 5.81
C SER A 279 -15.75 -10.65 6.71
N ILE A 280 -15.44 -10.68 8.01
CA ILE A 280 -15.87 -9.64 8.94
C ILE A 280 -15.43 -8.24 8.46
N GLN A 281 -14.25 -8.14 7.83
CA GLN A 281 -13.75 -6.86 7.32
C GLN A 281 -14.55 -6.37 6.12
N SER A 282 -15.14 -7.26 5.33
CA SER A 282 -15.99 -6.88 4.20
C SER A 282 -17.32 -6.25 4.67
N GLU A 283 -17.78 -6.60 5.87
CA GLU A 283 -19.00 -6.08 6.51
C GLU A 283 -18.78 -4.74 7.23
N GLU A 284 -17.53 -4.38 7.51
CA GLU A 284 -17.18 -3.21 8.30
C GLU A 284 -17.19 -1.92 7.48
N VAL A 285 -17.34 -0.80 8.20
CA VAL A 285 -16.95 0.52 7.70
C VAL A 285 -15.63 0.89 8.36
N TRP A 286 -14.58 1.03 7.56
CA TRP A 286 -13.31 1.56 8.04
C TRP A 286 -13.31 3.08 7.92
N THR A 287 -13.24 3.76 9.05
CA THR A 287 -13.33 5.24 9.09
C THR A 287 -12.20 5.92 8.33
N GLY A 288 -10.98 5.36 8.36
CA GLY A 288 -9.86 5.85 7.56
C GLY A 288 -10.15 5.76 6.06
N THR A 289 -10.54 4.59 5.57
CA THR A 289 -10.95 4.36 4.18
C THR A 289 -12.10 5.29 3.77
N ALA A 290 -13.09 5.49 4.65
CA ALA A 290 -14.21 6.39 4.40
C ALA A 290 -13.75 7.85 4.12
N TYR A 291 -12.84 8.38 4.93
CA TYR A 291 -12.32 9.73 4.73
C TYR A 291 -11.39 9.83 3.52
N SER A 292 -10.57 8.81 3.26
CA SER A 292 -9.76 8.72 2.05
C SER A 292 -10.64 8.77 0.80
N LEU A 293 -11.68 7.92 0.74
CA LEU A 293 -12.64 7.91 -0.36
C LEU A 293 -13.36 9.25 -0.52
N ALA A 294 -13.80 9.86 0.58
CA ALA A 294 -14.45 11.17 0.53
C ALA A 294 -13.54 12.24 -0.06
N SER A 295 -12.26 12.29 0.36
CA SER A 295 -11.27 13.20 -0.22
C SER A 295 -11.03 12.93 -1.72
N PHE A 296 -11.05 11.65 -2.12
CA PHE A 296 -10.91 11.27 -3.53
C PHE A 296 -12.09 11.75 -4.37
N MET A 297 -13.32 11.54 -3.88
CA MET A 297 -14.54 12.05 -4.51
C MET A 297 -14.54 13.57 -4.60
N ILE A 298 -14.06 14.26 -3.55
CA ILE A 298 -13.95 15.72 -3.57
C ILE A 298 -13.01 16.18 -4.68
N ALA A 299 -11.84 15.55 -4.81
CA ALA A 299 -10.84 15.92 -5.81
C ALA A 299 -11.27 15.62 -7.25
N LYS A 300 -12.04 14.53 -7.47
CA LYS A 300 -12.36 14.07 -8.83
C LYS A 300 -13.76 14.40 -9.32
N VAL A 301 -14.74 14.57 -8.43
CA VAL A 301 -16.16 14.63 -8.83
C VAL A 301 -16.90 15.92 -8.44
N SER A 302 -16.27 16.81 -7.66
CA SER A 302 -16.93 18.03 -7.13
C SER A 302 -17.33 19.09 -8.15
N HIS A 303 -17.20 18.85 -9.46
CA HIS A 303 -17.81 19.70 -10.47
C HIS A 303 -19.17 19.17 -10.99
N ARG A 304 -19.66 18.00 -10.54
CA ARG A 304 -20.88 17.38 -11.08
C ARG A 304 -21.86 16.71 -10.09
N MET A 305 -21.50 16.52 -8.81
CA MET A 305 -22.32 15.71 -7.88
C MET A 305 -22.88 16.42 -6.62
N PHE A 306 -22.72 17.74 -6.50
CA PHE A 306 -23.38 18.53 -5.44
C PHE A 306 -24.25 19.63 -6.03
#